data_AF-A0A2E1PH40-F1
#
_entry.id   AF-A0A2E1PH40-F1
#
_cell.length_a   1.000
_cell.length_b   1.000
_cell.length_c   1.000
_cell.angle_alpha   90.00
_cell.angle_beta   90.00
_cell.angle_gamma   90.00
#
_symmetry.space_group_name_H-M   'P 1'
#
loop_
_entity.id
_entity.type
_entity.pdbx_description
1 polymer ?
#
loop_
_entity_poly.entity_id
_entity_poly.type
_entity_poly.pdbx_seq_one_letter_code
_entity_poly.pdbx_strand_id
1 'polypeptide(L)'
;MIKTTSLSFETRKPSIKPQKKTVFLKEEISDFLKNLGQKRLDLKIELSSVVDKLKYGTRTIHGLEKGDVHFVQYPFNYFFSKKYAHYLGIDFPIHFNMQSFKRREQI
;
A
#
# COMPACT_ATOMS: atom_id res chain seq x y z
N MET A 1 49.68 27.56 -30.28
CA MET A 1 48.61 26.54 -30.38
C MET A 1 48.18 26.16 -28.97
N ILE A 2 46.92 26.43 -28.63
CA ILE A 2 46.34 26.21 -27.30
C ILE A 2 45.79 24.78 -27.26
N LYS A 3 46.18 23.95 -26.29
CA LYS A 3 45.52 22.67 -25.98
C LYS A 3 45.00 22.73 -24.56
N THR A 4 43.72 23.10 -24.44
CA THR A 4 42.94 23.10 -23.20
C THR A 4 42.29 21.74 -22.96
N THR A 5 42.53 21.23 -21.75
CA THR A 5 41.58 20.56 -20.83
C THR A 5 40.81 19.35 -21.32
N SER A 6 41.24 18.16 -20.88
CA SER A 6 40.39 16.96 -20.81
C SER A 6 39.59 17.00 -19.51
N LEU A 7 38.29 17.31 -19.60
CA LEU A 7 37.34 17.22 -18.49
C LEU A 7 36.88 15.75 -18.38
N SER A 8 37.27 15.06 -17.32
CA SER A 8 36.75 13.72 -17.01
C SER A 8 35.35 13.87 -16.39
N PHE A 9 34.31 13.56 -17.17
CA PHE A 9 32.95 13.44 -16.66
C PHE A 9 32.78 12.06 -15.99
N GLU A 10 32.70 12.04 -14.66
CA GLU A 10 32.10 10.94 -13.92
C GLU A 10 30.61 10.83 -14.28
N THR A 11 30.26 9.84 -15.11
CA THR A 11 28.87 9.53 -15.42
C THR A 11 28.30 8.54 -14.41
N ARG A 12 27.74 9.13 -13.34
CA ARG A 12 26.50 8.77 -12.64
C ARG A 12 26.07 7.29 -12.69
N LYS A 13 26.16 6.60 -11.53
CA LYS A 13 25.38 5.38 -11.25
C LYS A 13 23.89 5.63 -11.57
N PRO A 14 23.21 4.79 -12.35
CA PRO A 14 21.77 4.92 -12.54
C PRO A 14 21.07 4.58 -11.22
N SER A 15 20.56 5.60 -10.53
CA SER A 15 19.64 5.41 -9.40
C SER A 15 18.34 4.80 -9.94
N ILE A 16 18.13 3.51 -9.68
CA ILE A 16 16.95 2.77 -10.11
C ILE A 16 15.73 3.27 -9.31
N LYS A 17 15.03 4.21 -9.94
CA LYS A 17 13.68 4.75 -9.73
C LYS A 17 12.86 4.18 -8.54
N PRO A 18 12.53 4.98 -7.51
CA PRO A 18 11.61 4.60 -6.43
C PRO A 18 10.13 4.46 -6.86
N GLN A 19 9.72 5.08 -7.98
CA GLN A 19 8.31 5.13 -8.41
C GLN A 19 7.68 3.76 -8.68
N LYS A 20 8.42 2.80 -9.29
CA LYS A 20 7.89 1.47 -9.61
C LYS A 20 7.48 0.68 -8.36
N LYS A 21 8.26 0.78 -7.27
CA LYS A 21 7.98 0.04 -6.03
C LYS A 21 6.69 0.53 -5.34
N THR A 22 6.45 1.84 -5.35
CA THR A 22 5.24 2.43 -4.76
C THR A 22 3.96 2.10 -5.53
N VAL A 23 4.03 2.00 -6.87
CA VAL A 23 2.87 1.62 -7.70
C VAL A 23 2.53 0.15 -7.44
N PHE A 24 3.53 -0.73 -7.51
CA PHE A 24 3.39 -2.16 -7.25
C PHE A 24 2.75 -2.44 -5.88
N LEU A 25 3.22 -1.76 -4.82
CA LEU A 25 2.69 -1.94 -3.47
C LEU A 25 1.23 -1.45 -3.32
N LYS A 26 0.82 -0.42 -4.07
CA LYS A 26 -0.57 0.03 -4.08
C LYS A 26 -1.49 -1.01 -4.73
N GLU A 27 -1.04 -1.62 -5.82
CA GLU A 27 -1.75 -2.70 -6.50
C GLU A 27 -1.87 -3.92 -5.58
N GLU A 28 -0.78 -4.34 -4.92
CA GLU A 28 -0.80 -5.46 -3.98
C GLU A 28 -1.75 -5.23 -2.80
N ILE A 29 -1.78 -4.02 -2.19
CA ILE A 29 -2.76 -3.72 -1.15
C ILE A 29 -4.17 -3.73 -1.70
N SER A 30 -4.40 -3.17 -2.90
CA SER A 30 -5.71 -3.14 -3.53
C SER A 30 -6.26 -4.56 -3.68
N ASP A 31 -5.44 -5.48 -4.18
CA ASP A 31 -5.83 -6.88 -4.36
C ASP A 31 -5.97 -7.62 -3.03
N PHE A 32 -5.10 -7.34 -2.05
CA PHE A 32 -5.26 -7.88 -0.71
C PHE A 32 -6.61 -7.48 -0.09
N LEU A 33 -7.01 -6.21 -0.23
CA LEU A 33 -8.28 -5.72 0.29
C LEU A 33 -9.50 -6.33 -0.42
N LYS A 34 -9.42 -6.55 -1.74
CA LYS A 34 -10.45 -7.31 -2.47
C LYS A 34 -10.58 -8.72 -1.93
N ASN A 35 -9.45 -9.39 -1.65
CA ASN A 35 -9.44 -10.72 -1.04
C ASN A 35 -10.05 -10.71 0.37
N LEU A 36 -9.79 -9.68 1.19
CA LEU A 36 -10.46 -9.53 2.49
C LEU A 36 -11.98 -9.40 2.33
N GLY A 37 -12.44 -8.58 1.37
CA GLY A 37 -13.86 -8.41 1.07
C GLY A 37 -14.53 -9.72 0.63
N GLN A 38 -13.87 -10.49 -0.24
CA GLN A 38 -14.36 -11.81 -0.65
C GLN A 38 -14.39 -12.76 0.55
N LYS A 39 -13.34 -12.81 1.36
CA LYS A 39 -13.29 -13.70 2.52
C LYS A 39 -14.36 -13.37 3.55
N ARG A 40 -14.68 -12.09 3.76
CA ARG A 40 -15.81 -11.68 4.59
C ARG A 40 -17.12 -12.29 4.10
N LEU A 41 -17.38 -12.22 2.80
CA LEU A 41 -18.58 -12.80 2.18
C LEU A 41 -18.61 -14.33 2.36
N ASP A 42 -17.49 -15.00 2.15
CA ASP A 42 -17.37 -16.46 2.34
C ASP A 42 -17.65 -16.87 3.79
N LEU A 43 -17.21 -16.06 4.75
CA LEU A 43 -17.46 -16.22 6.19
C LEU A 43 -18.86 -15.76 6.62
N LYS A 44 -19.69 -15.24 5.69
CA LYS A 44 -21.02 -14.68 5.96
C LYS A 44 -21.02 -13.61 7.05
N ILE A 45 -19.95 -12.82 7.12
CA ILE A 45 -19.83 -11.71 8.05
C ILE A 45 -20.53 -10.49 7.45
N GLU A 46 -21.52 -9.97 8.17
CA GLU A 46 -22.22 -8.74 7.78
C GLU A 46 -21.29 -7.53 7.76
N LEU A 47 -21.52 -6.62 6.81
CA LEU A 47 -20.72 -5.40 6.69
C LEU A 47 -20.84 -4.53 7.95
N SER A 48 -22.01 -4.52 8.61
CA SER A 48 -22.23 -3.82 9.88
C SER A 48 -21.31 -4.32 11.00
N SER A 49 -21.07 -5.64 11.08
CA SER A 49 -20.14 -6.22 12.07
C SER A 49 -18.71 -5.70 11.88
N VAL A 50 -18.30 -5.50 10.62
CA VAL A 50 -16.98 -4.93 10.28
C VAL A 50 -16.94 -3.45 10.66
N VAL A 51 -17.99 -2.69 10.34
CA VAL A 51 -18.15 -1.28 10.76
C VAL A 51 -18.01 -1.16 12.27
N ASP A 52 -18.73 -2.00 13.01
CA ASP A 52 -18.72 -1.99 14.47
C ASP A 52 -17.38 -2.39 15.05
N LYS A 53 -16.67 -3.35 14.43
CA LYS A 53 -15.37 -3.81 14.93
C LYS A 53 -14.24 -2.84 14.60
N LEU A 54 -14.19 -2.36 13.35
CA LEU A 54 -13.09 -1.55 12.84
C LEU A 54 -13.31 -0.05 13.04
N LYS A 55 -14.54 0.39 13.32
CA LYS A 55 -14.93 1.79 13.53
C LYS A 55 -14.66 2.69 12.32
N TYR A 56 -14.80 2.13 11.11
CA TYR A 56 -14.80 2.89 9.86
C TYR A 56 -16.21 2.93 9.28
N GLY A 57 -16.55 4.02 8.60
CA GLY A 57 -17.86 4.17 7.97
C GLY A 57 -18.10 3.12 6.89
N THR A 58 -19.36 2.75 6.68
CA THR A 58 -19.79 1.75 5.70
C THR A 58 -19.24 2.02 4.30
N ARG A 59 -19.28 3.28 3.85
CA ARG A 59 -18.75 3.69 2.53
C ARG A 59 -17.25 3.45 2.42
N THR A 60 -16.50 3.70 3.48
CA THR A 60 -15.05 3.49 3.53
C THR A 60 -14.72 2.01 3.41
N ILE A 61 -15.37 1.16 4.21
CA ILE A 61 -15.14 -0.29 4.14
C ILE A 61 -15.54 -0.82 2.75
N HIS A 62 -16.68 -0.40 2.23
CA HIS A 62 -17.11 -0.81 0.89
C HIS A 62 -16.12 -0.41 -0.21
N GLY A 63 -15.59 0.82 -0.17
CA GLY A 63 -14.57 1.26 -1.12
C GLY A 63 -13.29 0.42 -1.01
N LEU A 64 -12.85 0.13 0.22
CA LEU A 64 -11.66 -0.66 0.47
C LEU A 64 -11.84 -2.10 0.00
N GLU A 65 -12.98 -2.75 0.22
CA GLU A 65 -13.29 -4.10 -0.31
C GLU A 65 -13.32 -4.16 -1.84
N LYS A 66 -13.48 -3.02 -2.51
CA LYS A 66 -13.34 -2.90 -3.97
C LYS A 66 -11.90 -2.64 -4.43
N GLY A 67 -10.97 -2.52 -3.49
CA GLY A 67 -9.58 -2.17 -3.72
C GLY A 67 -9.35 -0.67 -3.96
N ASP A 68 -10.33 0.19 -3.68
CA ASP A 68 -10.15 1.63 -3.80
C ASP A 68 -9.39 2.16 -2.57
N VAL A 69 -8.10 2.41 -2.77
CA VAL A 69 -7.16 2.89 -1.75
C VAL A 69 -6.87 4.40 -1.87
N HIS A 70 -7.54 5.12 -2.77
CA HIS A 70 -7.25 6.53 -3.02
C HIS A 70 -7.63 7.43 -1.83
N PHE A 71 -8.69 7.08 -1.11
CA PHE A 71 -9.22 7.88 0.00
C PHE A 71 -8.61 7.53 1.36
N VAL A 72 -7.94 6.38 1.51
CA VAL A 72 -7.19 6.04 2.73
C VAL A 72 -5.70 6.06 2.43
N GLN A 73 -5.07 7.18 2.74
CA GLN A 73 -3.64 7.33 2.55
C GLN A 73 -2.85 6.48 3.55
N TYR A 74 -1.59 6.22 3.23
CA TYR A 74 -0.65 5.71 4.23
C TYR A 74 -0.50 6.69 5.40
N PRO A 75 -0.37 6.23 6.66
CA PRO A 75 -0.31 4.83 7.11
C PRO A 75 -1.66 4.19 7.44
N PHE A 76 -2.76 4.90 7.22
CA PHE A 76 -4.08 4.43 7.63
C PHE A 76 -4.53 3.17 6.87
N ASN A 77 -4.21 3.06 5.58
CA ASN A 77 -4.55 1.88 4.79
C ASN A 77 -3.85 0.62 5.30
N TYR A 78 -2.57 0.73 5.67
CA TYR A 78 -1.79 -0.35 6.28
C TYR A 78 -2.44 -0.83 7.58
N PHE A 79 -2.74 0.10 8.51
CA PHE A 79 -3.34 -0.26 9.79
C PHE A 79 -4.76 -0.82 9.63
N PHE A 80 -5.53 -0.28 8.69
CA PHE A 80 -6.83 -0.82 8.32
C PHE A 80 -6.70 -2.26 7.84
N SER A 81 -5.91 -2.50 6.79
CA SER A 81 -5.75 -3.84 6.19
C SER A 81 -5.26 -4.86 7.22
N LYS A 82 -4.33 -4.47 8.09
CA LYS A 82 -3.83 -5.32 9.17
C LYS A 82 -4.89 -5.66 10.20
N LYS A 83 -5.65 -4.67 10.68
CA LYS A 83 -6.75 -4.90 11.64
C LYS A 83 -7.86 -5.73 11.02
N TYR A 84 -8.17 -5.51 9.75
CA TYR A 84 -9.22 -6.24 9.06
C TYR A 84 -8.81 -7.70 8.82
N ALA A 85 -7.59 -7.95 8.36
CA ALA A 85 -7.05 -9.31 8.23
C ALA A 85 -7.10 -10.06 9.57
N HIS A 86 -6.66 -9.42 10.66
CA HIS A 86 -6.74 -10.01 12.01
C HIS A 86 -8.18 -10.30 12.43
N TYR A 87 -9.14 -9.41 12.13
CA TYR A 87 -10.55 -9.65 12.43
C TYR A 87 -11.12 -10.87 11.68
N LEU A 88 -10.70 -11.08 10.43
CA LEU A 88 -11.11 -12.22 9.61
C LEU A 88 -10.28 -13.49 9.87
N GLY A 89 -9.27 -13.46 10.75
CA GLY A 89 -8.38 -14.58 11.01
C GLY A 89 -7.45 -14.92 9.82
N ILE A 90 -7.07 -13.92 9.03
CA ILE A 90 -6.20 -14.08 7.85
C ILE A 90 -4.82 -13.52 8.16
N ASP A 91 -3.78 -14.21 7.69
CA ASP A 91 -2.41 -13.75 7.82
C ASP A 91 -2.18 -12.46 7.03
N PHE A 92 -1.60 -11.47 7.71
CA PHE A 92 -1.22 -10.23 7.08
C PHE A 92 0.15 -10.39 6.36
N PRO A 93 0.27 -10.02 5.08
CA PRO A 93 1.49 -10.29 4.31
C PRO A 93 2.73 -9.63 4.92
N ILE A 94 3.78 -10.42 5.16
CA ILE A 94 5.01 -9.97 5.83
C ILE A 94 5.75 -8.90 5.01
N HIS A 95 5.64 -8.96 3.68
CA HIS A 95 6.25 -7.99 2.76
C HIS A 95 5.53 -6.63 2.74
N PHE A 96 4.31 -6.55 3.30
CA PHE A 96 3.69 -5.27 3.64
C PHE A 96 4.41 -4.70 4.87
N ASN A 97 5.57 -4.13 4.61
CA ASN A 97 6.40 -3.44 5.58
C ASN A 97 5.94 -1.98 5.66
N MET A 98 5.80 -1.45 6.88
CA MET A 98 5.43 -0.06 7.15
C MET A 98 6.34 0.95 6.41
N GLN A 99 7.61 0.62 6.18
CA GLN A 99 8.59 1.39 5.42
C GLN A 99 8.40 1.31 3.89
N SER A 100 7.75 0.26 3.36
CA SER A 100 7.45 0.14 1.93
C SER A 100 6.48 1.22 1.45
N PHE A 101 5.69 1.77 2.37
CA PHE A 101 4.70 2.81 2.11
C PHE A 101 5.16 4.23 2.50
N LYS A 102 6.37 4.38 3.08
CA LYS A 102 6.93 5.71 3.29
C LYS A 102 7.18 6.33 1.91
N ARG A 103 6.46 7.42 1.59
CA ARG A 103 6.93 8.37 0.59
C ARG A 103 8.22 8.94 1.18
N ARG A 104 9.40 8.52 0.69
CA ARG A 104 10.65 9.22 1.03
C ARG A 104 10.57 10.56 0.31
N GLU A 105 9.99 11.56 0.96
CA GLU A 105 10.39 12.93 0.72
C GLU A 105 11.59 13.24 1.60
N GLN A 106 12.52 14.02 1.03
CA GLN A 106 13.86 14.38 1.51
C GLN A 106 14.86 13.24 1.27
N ILE A 107 15.78 13.38 0.31
CA ILE A 107 16.73 14.49 0.11
C ILE A 107 16.79 14.90 -1.36
#